data_AF-A0A8J3V6T3-F1
#
_entry.id   AF-A0A8J3V6T3-F1
#
_cell.length_a   1.000
_cell.length_b   1.000
_cell.length_c   1.000
_cell.angle_alpha   90.00
_cell.angle_beta   90.00
_cell.angle_gamma   90.00
#
_symmetry.space_group_name_H-M   'P 1'
#
loop_
_entity.id
_entity.type
_entity.pdbx_description
1 polymer ?
#
loop_
_entity_poly.entity_id
_entity_poly.type
_entity_poly.pdbx_seq_one_letter_code
_entity_poly.pdbx_strand_id
1 'polypeptide(L)'
;MYSVTFKWKEVVIYSEDGCTFWFPAGWGVDPPVLYIPSDDLWERVTPSCMHGRRDVIVERLQADSKHVLKELDRLFEHRSRDE
;
A
#
# COMPACT_ATOMS: atom_id res chain seq x y z
N MET A 1 -20.37 -27.53 -7.91
CA MET A 1 -20.14 -26.23 -8.57
C MET A 1 -20.19 -25.17 -7.49
N TYR A 2 -19.17 -24.31 -7.42
CA TYR A 2 -19.05 -23.21 -6.47
C TYR A 2 -18.37 -22.03 -7.18
N SER A 3 -18.60 -20.82 -6.69
CA SER A 3 -17.90 -19.60 -7.10
C SER A 3 -17.46 -18.88 -5.82
N VAL A 4 -16.18 -18.55 -5.76
CA VAL A 4 -15.58 -17.82 -4.65
C VAL A 4 -15.22 -16.44 -5.17
N THR A 5 -15.82 -15.40 -4.59
CA THR A 5 -15.53 -14.00 -4.92
C THR A 5 -15.04 -13.29 -3.66
N PHE A 6 -13.74 -13.09 -3.56
CA PHE A 6 -13.13 -12.26 -2.52
C PHE A 6 -13.08 -10.81 -3.00
N LYS A 7 -13.76 -9.91 -2.28
CA LYS A 7 -13.52 -8.48 -2.35
C LYS A 7 -13.70 -7.91 -0.95
N TRP A 8 -12.62 -7.45 -0.32
CA TRP A 8 -12.52 -6.18 0.42
C TRP A 8 -11.04 -5.80 0.40
N LYS A 9 -10.72 -4.58 -0.06
CA LYS A 9 -9.36 -4.12 -0.29
C LYS A 9 -8.67 -4.00 1.07
N GLU A 10 -7.87 -4.98 1.40
CA GLU A 10 -6.90 -4.93 2.48
C GLU A 10 -5.96 -3.76 2.17
N VAL A 11 -6.19 -2.58 2.76
CA VAL A 11 -5.39 -1.38 2.52
C VAL A 11 -5.09 -0.65 3.81
N VAL A 12 -3.90 -0.05 3.87
CA VAL A 12 -3.56 0.98 4.86
C VAL A 12 -3.54 2.32 4.13
N ILE A 13 -4.23 3.31 4.68
CA ILE A 13 -4.31 4.64 4.09
C ILE A 13 -3.38 5.56 4.88
N TYR A 14 -2.41 6.15 4.19
CA TYR A 14 -1.62 7.26 4.73
C TYR A 14 -2.30 8.58 4.36
N SER A 15 -2.56 9.44 5.35
CA SER A 15 -3.16 10.76 5.15
C SER A 15 -2.44 11.83 5.98
N GLU A 16 -1.99 12.91 5.35
CA GLU A 16 -1.32 14.06 5.99
C GLU A 16 -1.58 15.33 5.16
N ASP A 17 -2.13 16.39 5.76
CA ASP A 17 -2.34 17.71 5.13
C ASP A 17 -2.96 17.68 3.72
N GLY A 18 -3.95 16.81 3.52
CA GLY A 18 -4.63 16.65 2.23
C GLY A 18 -3.92 15.71 1.24
N CYS A 19 -2.73 15.21 1.57
CA CYS A 19 -2.03 14.15 0.86
C CYS A 19 -2.59 12.79 1.29
N THR A 20 -3.12 11.98 0.37
CA THR A 20 -3.64 10.64 0.67
C THR A 20 -3.04 9.59 -0.27
N PHE A 21 -2.60 8.45 0.27
CA PHE A 21 -2.17 7.30 -0.52
C PHE A 21 -2.59 5.97 0.10
N TRP A 22 -2.94 5.01 -0.76
CA TRP A 22 -3.54 3.74 -0.38
C TRP A 22 -2.54 2.62 -0.63
N PHE A 23 -2.00 2.07 0.44
CA PHE A 23 -1.07 0.94 0.38
C PHE A 23 -1.82 -0.37 0.38
N PRO A 24 -1.56 -1.29 -0.56
CA PRO A 24 -2.08 -2.65 -0.51
C PRO A 24 -1.54 -3.37 0.73
N ALA A 25 -2.39 -4.12 1.41
CA ALA A 25 -2.06 -4.96 2.55
C ALA A 25 -2.54 -6.40 2.31
N GLY A 26 -1.99 -7.32 3.08
CA GLY A 26 -2.33 -8.74 3.17
C GLY A 26 -2.74 -9.07 4.60
N TRP A 27 -4.04 -9.17 4.90
CA TRP A 27 -4.57 -9.41 6.26
C TRP A 27 -4.96 -10.88 6.46
N GLY A 28 -5.15 -11.64 5.38
CA GLY A 28 -5.35 -13.09 5.42
C GLY A 28 -4.10 -13.93 5.74
N VAL A 29 -3.00 -13.30 6.14
CA VAL A 29 -1.73 -13.94 6.52
C VAL A 29 -1.30 -13.47 7.93
N ASP A 30 -0.64 -14.32 8.69
CA ASP A 30 -0.13 -14.00 10.04
C ASP A 30 1.41 -14.15 10.06
N PRO A 31 2.18 -13.06 10.30
CA PRO A 31 1.71 -11.69 10.54
C PRO A 31 1.17 -11.01 9.28
N PRO A 32 0.28 -10.01 9.42
CA PRO A 32 -0.26 -9.28 8.28
C PRO A 32 0.85 -8.49 7.59
N VAL A 33 0.78 -8.39 6.26
CA VAL A 33 1.82 -7.79 5.42
C VAL A 33 1.33 -6.46 4.85
N LEU A 34 2.17 -5.43 4.82
CA LEU A 34 1.89 -4.19 4.13
C LEU A 34 2.87 -4.00 2.98
N TYR A 35 2.36 -3.80 1.78
CA TYR A 35 3.17 -3.69 0.58
C TYR A 35 3.50 -2.24 0.27
N ILE A 36 4.80 -1.95 0.17
CA ILE A 36 5.36 -0.62 -0.03
C ILE A 36 6.06 -0.57 -1.39
N PRO A 37 5.87 0.47 -2.23
CA PRO A 37 6.68 0.63 -3.43
C PRO A 37 8.18 0.68 -3.09
N SER A 38 9.01 -0.01 -3.88
CA SER A 38 10.45 0.15 -3.79
C SER A 38 10.87 1.60 -4.09
N ASP A 39 12.11 1.95 -3.77
CA ASP A 39 12.62 3.31 -3.94
C ASP A 39 12.48 3.80 -5.40
N ASP A 40 12.87 2.96 -6.35
CA ASP A 40 12.77 3.23 -7.80
C ASP A 40 11.32 3.44 -8.29
N LEU A 41 10.35 2.88 -7.58
CA LEU A 41 8.93 2.93 -7.93
C LEU A 41 8.20 4.07 -7.22
N TRP A 42 8.69 4.51 -6.06
CA TRP A 42 7.99 5.42 -5.14
C TRP A 42 7.48 6.68 -5.83
N GLU A 43 8.37 7.44 -6.46
CA GLU A 43 7.99 8.71 -7.10
C GLU A 43 7.06 8.52 -8.31
N ARG A 44 7.14 7.35 -8.96
CA ARG A 44 6.30 7.05 -10.12
C ARG A 44 4.85 6.79 -9.74
N VAL A 45 4.59 6.31 -8.53
CA VAL A 45 3.28 5.79 -8.13
C VAL A 45 2.64 6.54 -6.96
N THR A 46 3.43 7.24 -6.16
CA THR A 46 2.92 8.04 -5.05
C THR A 46 2.65 9.49 -5.50
N PRO A 47 1.74 10.20 -4.82
CA PRO A 47 1.53 11.63 -5.03
C PRO A 47 2.80 12.46 -4.75
N SER A 48 2.93 13.60 -5.42
CA SER A 48 4.10 14.49 -5.28
C SER A 48 4.36 14.98 -3.84
N CYS A 49 3.33 15.07 -3.00
CA CYS A 49 3.45 15.41 -1.58
C CYS A 49 4.18 14.35 -0.73
N MET A 50 4.43 13.15 -1.27
CA MET A 50 5.21 12.08 -0.64
C MET A 50 6.61 11.92 -1.23
N HIS A 51 6.92 12.62 -2.33
CA HIS A 51 8.23 12.54 -2.99
C HIS A 51 9.32 13.13 -2.09
N GLY A 52 10.51 12.52 -2.08
CA GLY A 52 11.59 12.87 -1.16
C GLY A 52 11.32 12.58 0.33
N ARG A 53 10.17 11.96 0.68
CA ARG A 53 9.76 11.66 2.07
C ARG A 53 9.55 10.17 2.34
N ARG A 54 10.03 9.29 1.44
CA ARG A 54 9.83 7.84 1.51
C ARG A 54 10.23 7.28 2.87
N ASP A 55 11.47 7.52 3.30
CA ASP A 55 12.01 6.94 4.54
C ASP A 55 11.17 7.31 5.77
N VAL A 56 10.79 8.59 5.90
CA VAL A 56 9.96 9.09 7.00
C VAL A 56 8.58 8.43 7.01
N ILE A 57 7.99 8.25 5.83
CA ILE A 57 6.66 7.64 5.70
C ILE A 57 6.75 6.14 6.00
N VAL A 58 7.78 5.46 5.53
CA VAL A 58 8.02 4.03 5.80
C VAL A 58 8.26 3.78 7.28
N GLU A 59 9.05 4.63 7.95
CA GLU A 59 9.28 4.57 9.40
C GLU A 59 7.96 4.68 10.18
N ARG A 60 7.11 5.66 9.83
CA ARG A 60 5.79 5.84 10.44
C ARG A 60 4.90 4.61 10.21
N LEU A 61 4.87 4.07 8.99
CA LEU A 61 4.11 2.86 8.68
C LEU A 61 4.62 1.65 9.47
N GLN A 62 5.93 1.51 9.65
CA GLN A 62 6.52 0.44 10.44
C GLN A 62 6.15 0.55 11.92
N ALA A 63 6.11 1.77 12.46
CA ALA A 63 5.73 2.01 13.86
C ALA A 63 4.24 1.75 14.12
N ASP A 64 3.36 2.22 13.22
CA ASP A 64 1.93 2.34 13.52
C ASP A 64 1.05 1.26 12.89
N SER A 65 1.45 0.68 11.75
CA SER A 65 0.56 -0.23 11.01
C SER A 65 0.40 -1.61 11.64
N LYS A 66 1.36 -2.05 12.48
CA LYS A 66 1.47 -3.43 13.02
C LYS A 66 1.64 -4.52 11.94
N HIS A 67 1.98 -4.13 10.71
CA HIS A 67 2.25 -5.05 9.61
C HIS A 67 3.75 -5.30 9.45
N VAL A 68 4.11 -6.44 8.89
CA VAL A 68 5.43 -6.64 8.29
C VAL A 68 5.46 -5.90 6.95
N LEU A 69 6.36 -4.93 6.81
CA LEU A 69 6.52 -4.21 5.54
C LEU A 69 7.24 -5.08 4.51
N LYS A 70 6.76 -5.06 3.28
CA LYS A 70 7.38 -5.76 2.15
C LYS A 70 7.42 -4.85 0.92
N GLU A 71 8.58 -4.77 0.30
CA GLU A 71 8.73 -3.98 -0.92
C GLU A 71 8.11 -4.65 -2.15
N LEU A 72 7.63 -3.81 -3.07
CA LEU A 72 7.17 -4.19 -4.39
C LEU A 72 7.94 -3.42 -5.45
N ASP A 73 8.60 -4.15 -6.34
CA ASP A 73 9.27 -3.60 -7.53
C ASP A 73 8.31 -3.37 -8.71
N ARG A 74 7.07 -3.83 -8.57
CA ARG A 74 5.99 -3.59 -9.53
C ARG A 74 4.65 -3.50 -8.80
N LEU A 75 3.85 -2.49 -9.14
CA LEU A 75 2.46 -2.44 -8.69
C LEU A 75 1.69 -3.62 -9.27
N PHE A 76 0.89 -4.28 -8.43
CA PHE A 76 -0.20 -5.10 -8.95
C PHE A 76 -1.18 -4.15 -9.65
N GLU A 77 -1.28 -4.24 -10.98
CA GLU A 77 -2.23 -3.45 -11.76
C GLU A 77 -3.65 -3.78 -11.32
N HIS A 78 -4.18 -2.98 -10.40
CA HIS A 78 -5.58 -3.01 -10.06
C HIS A 78 -6.33 -2.30 -11.19
N ARG A 79 -6.78 -3.06 -12.20
CA ARG A 79 -7.80 -2.57 -13.13
C ARG A 79 -9.07 -2.32 -12.33
N SER A 80 -9.23 -1.10 -11.83
CA SER A 80 -10.55 -0.56 -11.55
C SER A 80 -11.26 -0.46 -12.89
N ARG A 81 -12.11 -1.43 -13.20
CA ARG A 81 -13.12 -1.26 -14.22
C ARG A 81 -14.15 -0.32 -13.61
N ASP A 82 -14.31 0.85 -14.23
CA ASP A 82 -15.43 1.76 -14.01
C ASP A 82 -16.74 0.97 -13.90
N GLU A 83 -17.52 1.29 -12.88
CA GLU A 83 -18.99 1.19 -12.83
C GLU A 83 -19.49 2.23 -11.83
#